data_AF-A0A1I5GUV1-F1
#
_entry.id   AF-A0A1I5GUV1-F1
#
_cell.length_a   1.000
_cell.length_b   1.000
_cell.length_c   1.000
_cell.angle_alpha   90.00
_cell.angle_beta   90.00
_cell.angle_gamma   90.00
#
_symmetry.space_group_name_H-M   'P 1'
#
loop_
_entity.id
_entity.type
_entity.pdbx_description
1 polymer ?
#
loop_
_entity_poly.entity_id
_entity_poly.type
_entity_poly.pdbx_seq_one_letter_code
_entity_poly.pdbx_strand_id
1 'polypeptide(L)'
;MTKRTSLLLPEELSIESWVSIGQEISVIADASSWWLGDWLVYGQEMYPGRYRRAMKGTGLSYQTLRNYAWIARRFPMSRRRDTLSMQHHAEVVALPDAEQDEWLDRAALDGWSVTELRRRLRAARQNRPADAAADPTFILRVNVDAERQRRWEEAAEQTGADLTRWVCDALDRAAVNVLENDDK
;
A
#
# COMPACT_ATOMS: atom_id res chain seq x y z
N MET A 1 7.53 -27.24 -18.94
CA MET A 1 7.77 -25.81 -19.28
C MET A 1 6.69 -24.96 -18.61
N THR A 2 7.07 -24.08 -17.70
CA THR A 2 6.17 -23.08 -17.12
C THR A 2 6.09 -21.86 -18.04
N LYS A 3 4.86 -21.41 -18.34
CA LYS A 3 4.59 -20.16 -19.06
C LYS A 3 3.77 -19.25 -18.14
N ARG A 4 3.73 -17.95 -18.44
CA ARG A 4 2.92 -16.97 -17.68
C ARG A 4 1.46 -17.41 -17.47
N THR A 5 0.91 -18.20 -18.39
CA THR A 5 -0.49 -18.63 -18.39
C THR A 5 -0.69 -20.13 -18.15
N SER A 6 0.37 -20.90 -17.89
CA SER A 6 0.23 -22.35 -17.66
C SER A 6 1.36 -22.96 -16.82
N LEU A 7 0.97 -23.85 -15.93
CA LEU A 7 1.84 -24.75 -15.17
C LEU A 7 1.57 -26.18 -15.66
N LEU A 8 2.57 -26.78 -16.31
CA LEU A 8 2.51 -28.18 -16.74
C LEU A 8 3.13 -29.05 -15.63
N LEU A 9 2.31 -29.90 -15.02
CA LEU A 9 2.74 -30.86 -14.00
C LEU A 9 2.92 -32.26 -14.62
N PRO A 10 3.81 -33.10 -14.08
CA PRO A 10 3.95 -34.50 -14.50
C PRO A 10 2.64 -35.29 -14.33
N GLU A 11 2.43 -36.32 -15.17
CA GLU A 11 1.23 -37.17 -15.12
C GLU A 11 1.12 -37.96 -13.80
N GLU A 12 2.25 -38.41 -13.26
CA GLU A 12 2.32 -39.15 -11.99
C GLU A 12 2.98 -38.29 -10.90
N LEU A 13 2.20 -37.37 -10.33
CA LEU A 13 2.63 -36.54 -9.20
C LEU A 13 2.00 -37.05 -7.90
N SER A 14 2.82 -37.22 -6.86
CA SER A 14 2.30 -37.56 -5.54
C SER A 14 1.47 -36.41 -4.95
N ILE A 15 0.52 -36.72 -4.09
CA ILE A 15 -0.29 -35.70 -3.40
C ILE A 15 0.57 -34.75 -2.57
N GLU A 16 1.63 -35.25 -1.94
CA GLU A 16 2.56 -34.46 -1.13
C GLU A 16 3.32 -33.45 -1.99
N SER A 17 3.84 -33.87 -3.15
CA SER A 17 4.51 -32.97 -4.09
C SER A 17 3.54 -31.95 -4.69
N TRP A 18 2.30 -32.36 -4.98
CA TRP A 18 1.26 -31.44 -5.46
C TRP A 18 0.93 -30.35 -4.44
N VAL A 19 0.78 -30.72 -3.16
CA VAL A 19 0.57 -29.76 -2.06
C VAL A 19 1.76 -28.82 -1.90
N SER A 20 3.00 -29.35 -1.91
CA SER A 20 4.22 -28.54 -1.80
C SER A 20 4.31 -27.49 -2.91
N ILE A 21 4.04 -27.88 -4.15
CA ILE A 21 4.03 -26.96 -5.29
C ILE A 21 2.99 -25.86 -5.11
N GLY A 22 1.78 -26.21 -4.64
CA GLY A 22 0.74 -25.23 -4.33
C GLY A 22 1.17 -24.23 -3.25
N GLN A 23 1.84 -24.70 -2.21
CA GLN A 23 2.37 -23.86 -1.13
C GLN A 23 3.46 -22.90 -1.64
N GLU A 24 4.39 -23.38 -2.46
CA GLU A 24 5.44 -22.54 -3.06
C GLU A 24 4.85 -21.44 -3.95
N ILE A 25 3.85 -21.78 -4.79
CA ILE A 25 3.16 -20.80 -5.62
C ILE A 25 2.48 -19.73 -4.75
N SER A 26 1.81 -20.14 -3.67
CA SER A 26 1.15 -19.21 -2.75
C SER A 26 2.16 -18.27 -2.10
N VAL A 27 3.30 -18.79 -1.61
CA VAL A 27 4.36 -17.99 -1.00
C VAL A 27 4.89 -16.94 -1.98
N ILE A 28 5.18 -17.34 -3.22
CA ILE A 28 5.66 -16.40 -4.25
C ILE A 28 4.59 -15.35 -4.57
N ALA A 29 3.33 -15.76 -4.72
CA ALA A 29 2.23 -14.84 -5.02
C ALA A 29 2.08 -13.79 -3.91
N ASP A 30 2.06 -14.22 -2.64
CA ASP A 30 1.93 -13.33 -1.50
C ASP A 30 3.15 -12.40 -1.35
N ALA A 31 4.36 -12.95 -1.47
CA ALA A 31 5.61 -12.19 -1.36
C ALA A 31 5.80 -11.18 -2.50
N SER A 32 5.28 -11.46 -3.70
CA SER A 32 5.45 -10.59 -4.88
C SER A 32 4.93 -9.16 -4.64
N SER A 33 3.87 -9.01 -3.85
CA SER A 33 3.32 -7.70 -3.50
C SER A 33 4.30 -6.87 -2.65
N TRP A 34 4.96 -7.51 -1.67
CA TRP A 34 6.03 -6.91 -0.87
C TRP A 34 7.23 -6.55 -1.72
N TRP A 35 7.69 -7.45 -2.59
CA TRP A 35 8.84 -7.18 -3.47
C TRP A 35 8.58 -6.01 -4.41
N LEU A 36 7.38 -5.92 -4.99
CA LEU A 36 6.98 -4.79 -5.82
C LEU A 36 6.94 -3.49 -5.03
N GLY A 37 6.45 -3.52 -3.79
CA GLY A 37 6.45 -2.37 -2.89
C GLY A 37 7.87 -1.91 -2.56
N ASP A 38 8.73 -2.83 -2.14
CA ASP A 38 10.14 -2.55 -1.78
C ASP A 38 10.93 -2.03 -2.98
N TRP A 39 10.75 -2.64 -4.14
CA TRP A 39 11.36 -2.19 -5.40
C TRP A 39 10.97 -0.76 -5.77
N LEU A 40 9.69 -0.40 -5.59
CA LEU A 40 9.22 0.97 -5.83
C LEU A 40 9.74 1.97 -4.79
N VAL A 41 9.83 1.56 -3.51
CA VAL A 41 10.38 2.38 -2.43
C VAL A 41 11.86 2.66 -2.67
N TYR A 42 12.64 1.64 -3.04
CA TYR A 42 14.05 1.78 -3.41
C TYR A 42 14.23 2.82 -4.53
N GLY A 43 13.39 2.75 -5.56
CA GLY A 43 13.50 3.65 -6.72
C GLY A 43 13.07 5.09 -6.46
N GLN A 44 12.53 5.43 -5.28
CA GLN A 44 11.88 6.72 -5.03
C GLN A 44 12.80 7.93 -5.26
N GLU A 45 14.01 7.90 -4.72
CA GLU A 45 14.95 9.03 -4.81
C GLU A 45 15.81 9.01 -6.09
N MET A 46 15.99 7.83 -6.69
CA MET A 46 16.93 7.64 -7.81
C MET A 46 16.29 7.74 -9.19
N TYR A 47 14.99 7.47 -9.30
CA TYR A 47 14.33 7.33 -10.60
C TYR A 47 13.07 8.20 -10.71
N PRO A 48 13.20 9.49 -11.08
CA PRO A 48 12.08 10.30 -11.52
C PRO A 48 11.31 9.57 -12.63
N GLY A 49 9.98 9.63 -12.58
CA GLY A 49 9.10 8.91 -13.52
C GLY A 49 9.04 7.39 -13.34
N ARG A 50 9.46 6.86 -12.18
CA ARG A 50 9.44 5.41 -11.90
C ARG A 50 8.06 4.78 -12.05
N TYR A 51 6.98 5.49 -11.72
CA TYR A 51 5.63 4.91 -11.80
C TYR A 51 5.22 4.59 -13.23
N ARG A 52 5.47 5.49 -14.18
CA ARG A 52 5.20 5.24 -15.61
C ARG A 52 6.00 4.06 -16.15
N ARG A 53 7.29 3.98 -15.78
CA ARG A 53 8.15 2.84 -16.15
C ARG A 53 7.66 1.54 -15.50
N ALA A 54 7.26 1.59 -14.24
CA ALA A 54 6.77 0.44 -13.49
C ALA A 54 5.44 -0.08 -14.04
N MET A 55 4.50 0.81 -14.39
CA MET A 55 3.25 0.42 -15.05
C MET A 55 3.53 -0.27 -16.39
N LYS A 56 4.42 0.28 -17.21
CA LYS A 56 4.80 -0.32 -18.49
C LYS A 56 5.47 -1.69 -18.32
N GLY A 57 6.34 -1.84 -17.31
CA GLY A 57 7.09 -3.08 -17.07
C GLY A 57 6.29 -4.19 -16.38
N THR A 58 5.34 -3.83 -15.51
CA THR A 58 4.57 -4.79 -14.71
C THR A 58 3.16 -5.04 -15.23
N GLY A 59 2.60 -4.10 -16.01
CA GLY A 59 1.20 -4.10 -16.42
C GLY A 59 0.22 -3.74 -15.29
N LEU A 60 0.72 -3.37 -14.11
CA LEU A 60 -0.11 -2.99 -12.97
C LEU A 60 -0.56 -1.53 -13.06
N SER A 61 -1.72 -1.23 -12.50
CA SER A 61 -2.24 0.14 -12.44
C SER A 61 -1.39 1.01 -11.51
N TYR A 62 -1.40 2.33 -11.76
CA TYR A 62 -0.76 3.31 -10.88
C TYR A 62 -1.22 3.15 -9.42
N GLN A 63 -2.53 3.03 -9.21
CA GLN A 63 -3.12 2.91 -7.87
C GLN A 63 -2.63 1.66 -7.13
N THR A 64 -2.51 0.52 -7.81
CA THR A 64 -1.98 -0.72 -7.22
C THR A 64 -0.52 -0.53 -6.79
N LEU A 65 0.32 0.01 -7.68
CA LEU A 65 1.73 0.24 -7.41
C LEU A 65 1.93 1.25 -6.28
N ARG A 66 1.14 2.32 -6.26
CA ARG A 66 1.17 3.33 -5.19
C ARG A 66 0.77 2.72 -3.85
N ASN A 67 -0.27 1.89 -3.82
CA ASN A 67 -0.70 1.20 -2.61
C ASN A 67 0.39 0.26 -2.06
N TYR A 68 1.02 -0.55 -2.92
CA TYR A 68 2.11 -1.44 -2.50
C TYR A 68 3.30 -0.66 -1.94
N ALA A 69 3.73 0.41 -2.61
CA ALA A 69 4.82 1.26 -2.14
C ALA A 69 4.48 1.92 -0.79
N TRP A 70 3.24 2.38 -0.61
CA TRP A 70 2.79 2.99 0.63
C TRP A 70 2.83 2.01 1.81
N ILE A 71 2.30 0.79 1.63
CA ILE A 71 2.30 -0.25 2.67
C ILE A 71 3.74 -0.68 2.98
N ALA A 72 4.56 -0.93 1.95
CA ALA A 72 5.97 -1.32 2.13
C ALA A 72 6.78 -0.26 2.89
N ARG A 73 6.53 1.03 2.64
CA ARG A 73 7.16 2.14 3.38
C ARG A 73 6.67 2.24 4.83
N ARG A 74 5.39 1.96 5.08
CA ARG A 74 4.81 2.00 6.43
C ARG A 74 5.30 0.85 7.31
N PHE A 75 5.51 -0.32 6.71
CA PHE A 75 5.96 -1.55 7.36
C PHE A 75 7.36 -1.93 6.86
N PRO A 76 8.44 -1.40 7.48
CA PRO A 76 9.78 -1.89 7.21
C PRO A 76 9.87 -3.40 7.50
N MET A 77 10.85 -4.09 6.93
CA MET A 77 10.96 -5.56 7.02
C MET A 77 10.86 -6.10 8.46
N SER A 78 11.39 -5.38 9.45
CA SER A 78 11.33 -5.73 10.88
C SER A 78 9.93 -5.67 11.50
N ARG A 79 8.98 -4.97 10.88
CA ARG A 79 7.58 -4.85 11.32
C ARG A 79 6.61 -5.67 10.48
N ARG A 80 7.11 -6.53 9.59
CA ARG A 80 6.27 -7.44 8.81
C ARG A 80 6.10 -8.74 9.57
N ARG A 81 4.88 -9.25 9.62
CA ARG A 81 4.57 -10.57 10.17
C ARG A 81 4.58 -11.52 9.00
N ASP A 82 5.54 -12.45 8.97
CA ASP A 82 5.74 -13.42 7.89
C ASP A 82 4.53 -14.36 7.69
N THR A 83 3.79 -14.61 8.77
CA THR A 83 2.52 -15.34 8.77
C THR A 83 1.34 -14.55 8.19
N LEU A 84 1.49 -13.25 7.92
CA LEU A 84 0.42 -12.37 7.44
C LEU A 84 0.74 -11.78 6.06
N SER A 85 -0.24 -11.84 5.16
CA SER A 85 -0.14 -11.21 3.83
C SER A 85 -0.07 -9.67 3.91
N MET A 86 0.38 -9.03 2.82
CA MET A 86 0.36 -7.57 2.69
C MET A 86 -1.05 -6.98 2.90
N GLN A 87 -2.11 -7.73 2.59
CA GLN A 87 -3.49 -7.26 2.77
C GLN A 87 -3.88 -7.11 4.25
N HIS A 88 -3.36 -7.95 5.16
CA HIS A 88 -3.56 -7.72 6.60
C HIS A 88 -2.96 -6.37 7.02
N HIS A 89 -1.76 -6.09 6.55
CA HIS A 89 -1.06 -4.84 6.80
C HIS A 89 -1.80 -3.64 6.18
N ALA A 90 -2.43 -3.84 5.01
CA ALA A 90 -3.26 -2.82 4.36
C ALA A 90 -4.50 -2.42 5.18
N GLU A 91 -5.09 -3.32 5.96
CA GLU A 91 -6.25 -2.99 6.81
C GLU A 91 -5.89 -2.02 7.95
N VAL A 92 -4.64 -2.08 8.42
CA VAL A 92 -4.17 -1.31 9.59
C VAL A 92 -3.23 -0.16 9.21
N VAL A 93 -2.77 -0.06 7.96
CA VAL A 93 -1.75 0.90 7.50
C VAL A 93 -2.06 2.37 7.86
N ALA A 94 -3.33 2.73 8.00
CA ALA A 94 -3.79 4.07 8.35
C ALA A 94 -3.89 4.34 9.87
N LEU A 95 -3.68 3.32 10.72
CA LEU A 95 -3.69 3.45 12.17
C LEU A 95 -2.33 3.96 12.71
N PRO A 96 -2.28 4.46 13.96
CA PRO A 96 -1.02 4.70 14.67
C PRO A 96 -0.18 3.43 14.84
N ASP A 97 1.14 3.56 14.91
CA ASP A 97 2.09 2.43 14.93
C ASP A 97 1.78 1.39 16.02
N ALA A 98 1.48 1.87 17.23
CA ALA A 98 1.15 0.99 18.35
C ALA A 98 -0.12 0.16 18.08
N GLU A 99 -1.15 0.77 17.51
CA GLU A 99 -2.38 0.06 17.16
C GLU A 99 -2.13 -0.92 16.00
N GLN A 100 -1.32 -0.54 15.02
CA GLN A 100 -0.95 -1.45 13.92
C GLN A 100 -0.32 -2.73 14.46
N ASP A 101 0.66 -2.57 15.35
CA ASP A 101 1.40 -3.70 15.90
C ASP A 101 0.48 -4.59 16.75
N GLU A 102 -0.36 -4.00 17.61
CA GLU A 102 -1.35 -4.75 18.40
C GLU A 102 -2.29 -5.59 17.51
N TRP A 103 -2.85 -4.98 16.46
CA TRP A 103 -3.79 -5.67 15.58
C TRP A 103 -3.13 -6.77 14.76
N LEU A 104 -1.90 -6.54 14.28
CA LEU A 104 -1.15 -7.54 13.51
C LEU A 104 -0.69 -8.70 14.40
N ASP A 105 -0.23 -8.42 15.62
CA ASP A 105 0.22 -9.47 16.54
C ASP A 105 -0.94 -10.38 16.94
N ARG A 106 -2.13 -9.81 17.19
CA ARG A 106 -3.35 -10.59 17.44
C ARG A 106 -3.79 -11.40 16.22
N ALA A 107 -3.75 -10.80 15.03
CA ALA A 107 -4.11 -11.50 13.80
C ALA A 107 -3.16 -12.68 13.53
N ALA A 108 -1.86 -12.51 13.78
CA ALA A 108 -0.86 -13.57 13.66
C ALA A 108 -1.05 -14.67 14.71
N LEU A 109 -1.28 -14.30 15.97
CA LEU A 109 -1.47 -15.24 17.07
C LEU A 109 -2.73 -16.10 16.90
N ASP A 110 -3.86 -15.47 16.56
CA ASP A 110 -5.16 -16.11 16.47
C ASP A 110 -5.48 -16.66 15.06
N GLY A 111 -4.57 -16.50 14.10
CA GLY A 111 -4.74 -16.96 12.72
C GLY A 111 -5.91 -16.31 11.98
N TRP A 112 -6.14 -15.00 12.18
CA TRP A 112 -7.26 -14.31 11.54
C TRP A 112 -7.05 -14.15 10.05
N SER A 113 -8.14 -14.32 9.28
CA SER A 113 -8.18 -13.88 7.88
C SER A 113 -8.29 -12.35 7.80
N VAL A 114 -7.99 -11.78 6.62
CA VAL A 114 -8.16 -10.34 6.34
C VAL A 114 -9.59 -9.87 6.64
N THR A 115 -10.59 -10.68 6.29
CA THR A 115 -12.00 -10.40 6.56
C THR A 115 -12.30 -10.34 8.04
N GLU A 116 -11.71 -11.24 8.83
CA GLU A 116 -11.88 -11.29 10.27
C GLU A 116 -11.22 -10.09 10.96
N LEU A 117 -9.99 -9.77 10.57
CA LEU A 117 -9.29 -8.56 11.03
C LEU A 117 -10.12 -7.32 10.74
N ARG A 118 -10.63 -7.17 9.50
CA ARG A 118 -11.50 -6.06 9.11
C ARG A 118 -12.78 -5.98 9.95
N ARG A 119 -13.42 -7.12 10.23
CA ARG A 119 -14.61 -7.18 11.10
C ARG A 119 -14.31 -6.67 12.50
N ARG A 120 -13.20 -7.11 13.10
CA ARG A 120 -12.80 -6.71 14.46
C ARG A 120 -12.38 -5.25 14.55
N LEU A 121 -11.67 -4.73 13.55
CA LEU A 121 -11.33 -3.31 13.45
C LEU A 121 -12.58 -2.43 13.44
N ARG A 122 -13.62 -2.82 12.69
CA ARG A 122 -14.90 -2.09 12.66
C ARG A 122 -15.60 -2.08 14.02
N ALA A 123 -15.64 -3.22 14.71
CA ALA A 123 -16.22 -3.31 16.04
C ALA A 123 -15.46 -2.44 17.06
N ALA A 124 -14.12 -2.45 17.01
CA ALA A 124 -13.30 -1.64 17.89
C ALA A 124 -13.49 -0.13 17.70
N ARG A 125 -13.70 0.33 16.45
CA ARG A 125 -14.00 1.74 16.15
C ARG A 125 -15.36 2.18 16.70
N GLN A 126 -16.36 1.31 16.67
CA GLN A 126 -17.70 1.62 17.21
C GLN A 126 -17.70 1.72 18.74
N ASN A 127 -16.77 1.04 19.40
CA ASN A 127 -16.65 1.02 20.87
C ASN A 127 -15.63 2.02 21.42
N ARG A 128 -15.00 2.87 20.57
CA ARG A 128 -14.01 3.85 21.04
C ARG A 128 -14.73 5.06 21.66
N PRO A 129 -14.48 5.42 22.93
CA PRO A 129 -15.04 6.62 23.53
C PRO A 129 -14.52 7.87 22.82
N ALA A 130 -15.38 8.88 22.66
CA ALA A 130 -15.14 10.08 21.84
C ALA A 130 -13.91 10.91 22.25
N ASP A 131 -13.43 10.78 23.48
CA ASP A 131 -12.33 11.58 24.04
C ASP A 131 -10.91 11.03 23.79
N ALA A 132 -10.77 9.83 23.22
CA ALA A 132 -9.46 9.18 23.02
C ALA A 132 -8.86 9.39 21.62
N ALA A 133 -9.26 10.43 20.91
CA ALA A 133 -8.69 10.77 19.62
C ALA A 133 -7.33 11.47 19.82
N ALA A 134 -6.25 10.77 19.49
CA ALA A 134 -4.95 11.37 19.24
C ALA A 134 -5.07 12.59 18.30
N ASP A 135 -4.16 13.54 18.47
CA ASP A 135 -3.99 14.81 17.74
C ASP A 135 -4.71 14.80 16.37
N PRO A 136 -5.72 15.66 16.14
CA PRO A 136 -6.63 15.51 15.01
C PRO A 136 -5.90 15.74 13.69
N THR A 137 -5.49 14.64 13.06
CA THR A 137 -4.99 14.65 11.69
C THR A 137 -6.15 14.97 10.77
N PHE A 138 -6.15 16.17 10.18
CA PHE A 138 -7.17 16.58 9.23
C PHE A 138 -7.01 15.80 7.91
N ILE A 139 -7.97 14.93 7.59
CA ILE A 139 -7.98 14.19 6.32
C ILE A 139 -8.83 14.98 5.30
N LEU A 140 -8.16 15.65 4.35
CA LEU A 140 -8.80 16.28 3.21
C LEU A 140 -9.16 15.22 2.14
N ARG A 141 -10.45 14.94 1.96
CA ARG A 141 -10.95 14.11 0.85
C ARG A 141 -11.46 14.98 -0.28
N VAL A 142 -10.83 14.86 -1.45
CA VAL A 142 -11.23 15.58 -2.66
C VAL A 142 -11.73 14.58 -3.70
N ASN A 143 -12.94 14.77 -4.18
CA ASN A 143 -13.44 14.03 -5.35
C ASN A 143 -12.96 14.75 -6.61
N VAL A 144 -12.14 14.09 -7.41
CA VAL A 144 -11.64 14.59 -8.68
C VAL A 144 -12.05 13.66 -9.81
N ASP A 145 -12.39 14.23 -10.96
CA ASP A 145 -12.62 13.45 -12.17
C ASP A 145 -11.30 12.83 -12.69
N ALA A 146 -11.43 11.82 -13.56
CA ALA A 146 -10.28 11.08 -14.10
C ALA A 146 -9.32 11.96 -14.90
N GLU A 147 -9.82 13.03 -15.54
CA GLU A 147 -9.00 13.93 -16.33
C GLU A 147 -8.12 14.82 -15.43
N ARG A 148 -8.70 15.35 -14.36
CA ARG A 148 -7.99 16.14 -13.35
C ARG A 148 -6.99 15.28 -12.59
N GLN A 149 -7.36 14.06 -12.22
CA GLN A 149 -6.45 13.11 -11.58
C GLN A 149 -5.24 12.84 -12.46
N ARG A 150 -5.43 12.51 -13.75
CA ARG A 150 -4.33 12.29 -14.70
C ARG A 150 -3.40 13.49 -14.80
N ARG A 151 -3.96 14.69 -14.94
CA ARG A 151 -3.15 15.92 -15.01
C ARG A 151 -2.31 16.15 -13.77
N TRP A 152 -2.85 15.90 -12.57
CA TRP A 152 -2.09 16.04 -11.33
C TRP A 152 -1.01 14.96 -11.20
N GLU A 153 -1.30 13.73 -11.59
CA GLU A 153 -0.32 12.64 -11.63
C GLU A 153 0.83 12.96 -12.59
N GLU A 154 0.53 13.48 -13.79
CA GLU A 154 1.54 13.91 -14.76
C GLU A 154 2.39 15.07 -14.25
N ALA A 155 1.79 16.06 -13.59
CA ALA A 155 2.51 17.21 -13.03
C ALA A 155 3.41 16.81 -11.84
N ALA A 156 2.92 15.93 -10.96
CA ALA A 156 3.73 15.34 -9.90
C ALA A 156 4.91 14.57 -10.48
N GLU A 157 4.69 13.78 -11.54
CA GLU A 157 5.75 13.03 -12.21
C GLU A 157 6.83 13.94 -12.82
N GLN A 158 6.44 15.04 -13.47
CA GLN A 158 7.39 16.00 -14.07
C GLN A 158 8.27 16.69 -13.03
N THR A 159 7.75 16.87 -11.82
CA THR A 159 8.50 17.45 -10.70
C THR A 159 9.30 16.42 -9.90
N GLY A 160 9.24 15.13 -10.30
CA GLY A 160 9.88 14.04 -9.57
C GLY A 160 9.23 13.73 -8.21
N ALA A 161 8.06 14.30 -7.92
CA ALA A 161 7.36 14.13 -6.66
C ALA A 161 6.27 13.05 -6.75
N ASP A 162 5.93 12.43 -5.62
CA ASP A 162 4.68 11.67 -5.50
C ASP A 162 3.48 12.64 -5.51
N LEU A 163 2.33 12.19 -6.03
CA LEU A 163 1.11 12.99 -6.13
C LEU A 163 0.73 13.64 -4.80
N THR A 164 0.83 12.93 -3.67
CA THR A 164 0.47 13.52 -2.36
C THR A 164 1.40 14.65 -1.99
N ARG A 165 2.71 14.44 -2.14
CA ARG A 165 3.71 15.48 -1.86
C ARG A 165 3.50 16.69 -2.77
N TRP A 166 3.31 16.44 -4.06
CA TRP A 166 3.06 17.49 -5.04
C TRP A 166 1.79 18.30 -4.72
N VAL A 167 0.70 17.64 -4.32
CA VAL A 167 -0.54 18.32 -3.91
C VAL A 167 -0.33 19.15 -2.66
N CYS A 168 0.35 18.64 -1.62
CA CYS A 168 0.69 19.41 -0.43
C CYS A 168 1.53 20.65 -0.79
N ASP A 169 2.63 20.47 -1.53
CA ASP A 169 3.52 21.56 -1.96
C ASP A 169 2.77 22.60 -2.83
N ALA A 170 1.79 22.17 -3.62
CA ALA A 170 0.95 23.07 -4.41
C ALA A 170 -0.03 23.87 -3.55
N LEU A 171 -0.67 23.24 -2.56
CA LEU A 171 -1.56 23.90 -1.62
C LEU A 171 -0.81 24.87 -0.72
N ASP A 172 0.37 24.51 -0.24
CA ASP A 172 1.22 25.37 0.60
C ASP A 172 1.67 26.62 -0.17
N ARG A 173 2.13 26.46 -1.43
CA ARG A 173 2.46 27.60 -2.29
C ARG A 173 1.27 28.50 -2.56
N ALA A 174 0.09 27.93 -2.78
CA ALA A 174 -1.13 28.71 -2.97
C ALA A 174 -1.50 29.49 -1.70
N ALA A 175 -1.37 28.87 -0.52
CA ALA A 175 -1.64 29.52 0.76
C ALA A 175 -0.67 30.68 1.02
N VAL A 176 0.64 30.46 0.84
CA VAL A 176 1.67 31.51 0.98
C VAL A 176 1.37 32.69 0.06
N ASN A 177 1.08 32.43 -1.22
CA ASN A 177 0.75 33.49 -2.17
C ASN A 177 -0.48 34.31 -1.77
N VAL A 178 -1.50 33.70 -1.15
CA VAL A 178 -2.69 34.43 -0.71
C VAL A 178 -2.37 35.25 0.55
N LEU A 179 -1.72 34.63 1.54
CA LEU A 179 -1.42 35.27 2.82
C LEU A 179 -0.42 36.43 2.67
N GLU A 180 0.57 36.32 1.78
CA GLU A 180 1.52 37.42 1.51
C GLU A 180 0.91 38.59 0.72
N ASN A 181 -0.22 38.37 0.03
CA ASN A 181 -0.92 39.41 -0.73
C ASN A 181 -2.00 40.14 0.09
N ASP A 182 -2.44 39.59 1.24
CA ASP A 182 -3.37 40.25 2.17
C ASP A 182 -2.67 41.24 3.13
N ASP A 183 -1.33 41.21 3.21
CA ASP A 183 -0.49 42.10 4.03
C ASP A 183 -0.03 43.39 3.29
N LYS A 184 -0.62 43.71 2.12
CA LYS A 184 -0.35 44.95 1.34
C LYS A 184 -1.61 45.77 1.11
#